data_AF-A0A9D8BWU3-F1
#
_entry.id   AF-A0A9D8BWU3-F1
#
_cell.length_a   1.000
_cell.length_b   1.000
_cell.length_c   1.000
_cell.angle_alpha   90.00
_cell.angle_beta   90.00
_cell.angle_gamma   90.00
#
_symmetry.space_group_name_H-M   'P 1'
#
loop_
_entity.id
_entity.type
_entity.pdbx_description
1 polymer ?
#
loop_
_entity_poly.entity_id
_entity_poly.type
_entity_poly.pdbx_seq_one_letter_code
_entity_poly.pdbx_strand_id
1 'polypeptide(L)'
;MTTQRRQFSLSLAAAGTALLGFPAAKSQAFPSKPIKIIVPFPVGGTTDIVARLVAQRMSQSMGQAVTVENKAGAGGAIGADAVAKAAPDGYTMLMHNLTFPMTSVAQTLAGRSPFNVDTDLIGVSISVFVPFMWTAHPSVQARDLRELAQLLRTQKLDYNYGSTGPGSAMHVQGEAFKKEAQVAMQHVPFRGAAPLKLELLAGRIQVGGDQLSTSMAEIKAG
;
A
#
# COMPACT_ATOMS: atom_id res chain seq x y z
N MET A 1 -3.69 64.12 -49.44
CA MET A 1 -3.80 62.71 -49.02
C MET A 1 -2.42 62.04 -48.94
N THR A 2 -1.45 62.61 -48.21
CA THR A 2 -0.05 62.10 -48.24
C THR A 2 0.67 62.12 -46.88
N THR A 3 0.00 62.52 -45.80
CA THR A 3 0.66 62.71 -44.48
C THR A 3 0.28 61.68 -43.41
N GLN A 4 -0.75 60.85 -43.62
CA GLN A 4 -1.20 59.85 -42.63
C GLN A 4 -0.49 58.48 -42.72
N ARG A 5 0.20 58.18 -43.83
CA ARG A 5 0.82 56.85 -44.04
C ARG A 5 2.14 56.64 -43.29
N ARG A 6 2.80 57.70 -42.82
CA ARG A 6 4.10 57.60 -42.13
C ARG A 6 4.01 57.39 -40.62
N GLN A 7 2.88 57.73 -40.00
CA GLN A 7 2.71 57.56 -38.54
C GLN A 7 2.28 56.14 -38.15
N PHE A 8 1.69 55.36 -39.07
CA PHE A 8 1.31 53.97 -38.81
C PHE A 8 2.50 53.00 -38.77
N SER A 9 3.63 53.35 -39.41
CA SER A 9 4.81 52.49 -39.47
C SER A 9 5.72 52.59 -38.23
N LEU A 10 5.57 53.64 -37.41
CA LEU A 10 6.36 53.83 -36.19
C LEU A 10 5.69 53.26 -34.94
N SER A 11 4.37 53.08 -34.93
CA SER A 11 3.65 52.50 -33.78
C SER A 11 3.71 50.97 -33.72
N LEU A 12 4.03 50.28 -34.83
CA LEU A 12 4.16 48.82 -34.83
C LEU A 12 5.55 48.32 -34.38
N ALA A 13 6.57 49.19 -34.40
CA ALA A 13 7.93 48.83 -33.99
C ALA A 13 8.14 48.88 -32.46
N ALA A 14 7.28 49.59 -31.72
CA ALA A 14 7.38 49.71 -30.27
C ALA A 14 6.65 48.59 -29.49
N ALA A 15 5.81 47.79 -30.15
CA ALA A 15 5.10 46.68 -29.51
C ALA A 15 5.87 45.35 -29.53
N GLY A 16 6.98 45.27 -30.27
CA GLY A 16 7.74 44.02 -30.46
C GLY A 16 8.81 43.73 -29.40
N THR A 17 9.19 44.70 -28.57
CA THR A 17 10.37 44.58 -27.69
C THR A 17 10.04 44.19 -26.24
N ALA A 18 8.76 44.10 -25.87
CA ALA A 18 8.36 43.78 -24.49
C ALA A 18 8.31 42.27 -24.17
N LEU A 19 8.58 41.38 -25.13
CA LEU A 19 8.49 39.92 -24.93
C LEU A 19 9.81 39.23 -24.56
N LEU A 20 10.94 39.95 -24.50
CA LEU A 20 12.26 39.35 -24.22
C LEU A 20 12.64 39.33 -22.72
N GLY A 21 11.72 39.71 -21.82
CA GLY A 21 12.01 39.90 -20.40
C GLY A 21 11.38 38.88 -19.43
N PHE A 22 10.70 37.83 -19.91
CA PHE A 22 10.25 36.79 -18.99
C PHE A 22 11.46 35.96 -18.56
N PRO A 23 11.87 35.98 -17.28
CA PRO A 23 12.86 35.03 -16.80
C PRO A 23 12.33 33.65 -17.14
N ALA A 24 13.09 32.88 -17.91
CA ALA A 24 12.78 31.47 -18.14
C ALA A 24 12.57 30.85 -16.75
N ALA A 25 11.32 30.48 -16.44
CA ALA A 25 11.03 29.77 -15.21
C ALA A 25 11.91 28.52 -15.24
N LYS A 26 12.99 28.53 -14.46
CA LYS A 26 13.83 27.35 -14.30
C LYS A 26 12.91 26.32 -13.67
N SER A 27 12.43 25.38 -14.47
CA SER A 27 11.88 24.12 -13.98
C SER A 27 12.85 23.63 -12.93
N GLN A 28 12.46 23.70 -11.67
CA GLN A 28 13.33 23.32 -10.59
C GLN A 28 13.47 21.82 -10.69
N ALA A 29 14.70 21.34 -10.92
CA ALA A 29 14.94 19.92 -11.15
C ALA A 29 14.33 19.11 -10.01
N PHE A 30 13.45 18.17 -10.37
CA PHE A 30 12.88 17.25 -9.39
C PHE A 30 13.96 16.26 -8.95
N PRO A 31 14.06 15.93 -7.65
CA PRO A 31 13.39 16.56 -6.52
C PRO A 31 14.17 17.77 -5.96
N SER A 32 13.46 18.82 -5.56
CA SER A 32 14.02 20.04 -4.96
C SER A 32 13.64 20.26 -3.50
N LYS A 33 12.77 19.39 -2.95
CA LYS A 33 12.33 19.33 -1.55
C LYS A 33 12.20 17.86 -1.12
N PRO A 34 12.06 17.57 0.19
CA PRO A 34 11.86 16.21 0.66
C PRO A 34 10.65 15.51 0.03
N ILE A 35 10.80 14.22 -0.23
CA ILE A 35 9.72 13.33 -0.69
C ILE A 35 9.14 12.60 0.51
N LYS A 36 7.84 12.35 0.47
CA LYS A 36 7.13 11.56 1.45
C LYS A 36 6.55 10.30 0.84
N ILE A 37 6.76 9.17 1.51
CA ILE A 37 6.09 7.90 1.24
C ILE A 37 5.05 7.66 2.33
N ILE A 38 3.79 7.57 1.94
CA ILE A 38 2.68 7.15 2.80
C ILE A 38 2.60 5.63 2.81
N VAL A 39 2.65 5.04 4.00
CA VAL A 39 2.41 3.61 4.25
C VAL A 39 1.05 3.47 4.94
N PRO A 40 0.06 2.80 4.34
CA PRO A 40 -1.30 2.79 4.87
C PRO A 40 -1.53 1.67 5.92
N PHE A 41 -0.48 1.34 6.67
CA PHE A 41 -0.45 0.25 7.66
C PHE A 41 0.35 0.67 8.91
N PRO A 42 0.13 0.02 10.07
CA PRO A 42 0.91 0.27 11.28
C PRO A 42 2.42 0.12 11.08
N VAL A 43 3.20 0.81 11.92
CA VAL A 43 4.66 0.74 11.96
C VAL A 43 5.12 -0.69 12.24
N GLY A 44 6.25 -1.10 11.65
CA GLY A 44 6.85 -2.42 11.88
C GLY A 44 6.22 -3.57 11.09
N GLY A 45 5.16 -3.32 10.31
CA GLY A 45 4.69 -4.27 9.31
C GLY A 45 5.62 -4.34 8.10
N THR A 46 5.50 -5.38 7.28
CA THR A 46 6.32 -5.57 6.08
C THR A 46 6.36 -4.35 5.16
N THR A 47 5.22 -3.72 4.89
CA THR A 47 5.16 -2.55 4.01
C THR A 47 5.93 -1.36 4.58
N ASP A 48 5.93 -1.19 5.91
CA ASP A 48 6.73 -0.17 6.59
C ASP A 48 8.22 -0.46 6.50
N ILE A 49 8.62 -1.72 6.73
CA ILE A 49 10.02 -2.18 6.60
C ILE A 49 10.53 -1.93 5.18
N VAL A 50 9.77 -2.35 4.16
CA VAL A 50 10.12 -2.14 2.75
C VAL A 50 10.17 -0.65 2.40
N ALA A 51 9.18 0.14 2.84
CA ALA A 51 9.16 1.58 2.58
C ALA A 51 10.39 2.28 3.14
N ARG A 52 10.84 1.92 4.35
CA ARG A 52 12.02 2.50 4.97
C ARG A 52 13.31 2.14 4.22
N LEU A 53 13.45 0.90 3.76
CA LEU A 53 14.58 0.48 2.92
C LEU A 53 14.60 1.24 1.59
N VAL A 54 13.44 1.37 0.94
CA VAL A 54 13.30 2.14 -0.31
C VAL A 54 13.61 3.62 -0.08
N ALA A 55 13.04 4.24 0.96
CA ALA A 55 13.26 5.64 1.31
C ALA A 55 14.74 5.94 1.56
N GLN A 56 15.45 5.06 2.28
CA GLN A 56 16.88 5.19 2.51
C GLN A 56 17.65 5.21 1.17
N ARG A 57 17.38 4.24 0.28
CA ARG A 57 18.09 4.15 -0.99
C ARG A 57 17.75 5.29 -1.95
N MET A 58 16.49 5.72 -1.97
CA MET A 58 16.04 6.89 -2.75
C MET A 58 16.71 8.16 -2.26
N SER A 59 16.81 8.37 -0.94
CA SER A 59 17.46 9.54 -0.35
C SER A 59 18.92 9.64 -0.82
N GLN A 60 19.63 8.51 -0.81
CA GLN A 60 21.02 8.43 -1.27
C GLN A 60 21.16 8.74 -2.77
N SER A 61 20.25 8.24 -3.62
CA SER A 61 20.33 8.48 -5.07
C SER A 61 19.87 9.86 -5.51
N MET A 62 18.89 10.44 -4.81
CA MET A 62 18.21 11.66 -5.24
C MET A 62 18.77 12.92 -4.58
N GLY A 63 19.58 12.79 -3.53
CA GLY A 63 20.15 13.92 -2.80
C GLY A 63 19.11 14.74 -2.02
N GLN A 64 17.89 14.22 -1.86
CA GLN A 64 16.80 14.80 -1.08
C GLN A 64 16.33 13.78 -0.04
N ALA A 65 15.91 14.26 1.13
CA ALA A 65 15.36 13.38 2.15
C ALA A 65 14.07 12.70 1.65
N VAL A 66 13.95 11.39 1.86
CA VAL A 66 12.72 10.64 1.66
C VAL A 66 12.26 10.09 3.00
N THR A 67 11.04 10.47 3.40
CA THR A 67 10.46 10.16 4.71
C THR A 67 9.31 9.17 4.58
N VAL A 68 9.07 8.38 5.63
CA VAL A 68 7.96 7.42 5.70
C VAL A 68 6.96 7.87 6.76
N GLU A 69 5.70 8.06 6.37
CA GLU A 69 4.58 8.34 7.27
C GLU A 69 3.55 7.20 7.24
N ASN A 70 3.19 6.67 8.41
CA ASN A 70 2.18 5.63 8.54
C ASN A 70 0.78 6.23 8.73
N LYS A 71 -0.16 5.91 7.84
CA LYS A 71 -1.57 6.34 7.89
C LYS A 71 -2.52 5.14 7.79
N ALA A 72 -2.63 4.38 8.87
CA ALA A 72 -3.36 3.13 8.90
C ALA A 72 -4.90 3.32 8.96
N GLY A 73 -5.63 2.32 8.44
CA GLY A 73 -7.08 2.15 8.64
C GLY A 73 -7.83 1.77 7.37
N ALA A 74 -9.02 1.17 7.54
CA ALA A 74 -9.91 0.74 6.47
C ALA A 74 -9.24 -0.11 5.37
N GLY A 75 -8.43 -1.10 5.74
CA GLY A 75 -7.70 -1.94 4.77
C GLY A 75 -6.64 -1.19 3.96
N GLY A 76 -6.27 0.02 4.39
CA GLY A 76 -5.31 0.89 3.73
C GLY A 76 -5.94 2.01 2.90
N ALA A 77 -7.27 2.05 2.79
CA ALA A 77 -7.97 3.06 2.00
C ALA A 77 -7.77 4.50 2.49
N ILE A 78 -7.61 4.71 3.81
CA ILE A 78 -7.39 6.06 4.37
C ILE A 78 -6.06 6.65 3.88
N GLY A 79 -4.99 5.85 3.90
CA GLY A 79 -3.69 6.30 3.41
C GLY A 79 -3.66 6.43 1.89
N ALA A 80 -4.35 5.55 1.16
CA ALA A 80 -4.49 5.66 -0.29
C ALA A 80 -5.25 6.94 -0.70
N ASP A 81 -6.36 7.24 -0.04
CA ASP A 81 -7.16 8.46 -0.27
C ASP A 81 -6.33 9.74 -0.03
N ALA A 82 -5.51 9.74 1.02
CA ALA A 82 -4.63 10.87 1.34
C ALA A 82 -3.58 11.13 0.24
N VAL A 83 -3.12 10.09 -0.47
CA VAL A 83 -2.20 10.24 -1.61
C VAL A 83 -2.95 10.61 -2.88
N ALA A 84 -4.11 10.00 -3.13
CA ALA A 84 -4.95 10.30 -4.29
C ALA A 84 -5.37 11.79 -4.35
N LYS A 85 -5.54 12.43 -3.19
CA LYS A 85 -5.88 13.87 -3.05
C LYS A 85 -4.67 14.79 -2.90
N ALA A 86 -3.45 14.25 -2.90
CA ALA A 86 -2.24 15.06 -2.81
C ALA A 86 -1.97 15.78 -4.15
N ALA A 87 -1.12 16.82 -4.10
CA ALA A 87 -0.64 17.44 -5.34
C ALA A 87 0.08 16.38 -6.21
N PRO A 88 -0.22 16.28 -7.51
CA PRO A 88 0.43 15.32 -8.41
C PRO A 88 1.83 15.80 -8.84
N ASP A 89 2.65 16.21 -7.87
CA ASP A 89 3.97 16.83 -8.06
C ASP A 89 5.14 15.86 -7.76
N GLY A 90 4.85 14.60 -7.45
CA GLY A 90 5.82 13.53 -7.17
C GLY A 90 6.39 13.53 -5.74
N TYR A 91 6.03 14.49 -4.89
CA TYR A 91 6.57 14.58 -3.52
C TYR A 91 5.74 13.82 -2.49
N THR A 92 4.57 13.31 -2.86
CA THR A 92 3.77 12.38 -2.03
C THR A 92 3.54 11.10 -2.80
N MET A 93 4.08 10.00 -2.30
CA MET A 93 4.01 8.68 -2.90
C MET A 93 3.25 7.72 -2.00
N LEU A 94 2.62 6.70 -2.59
CA LEU A 94 1.98 5.61 -1.87
C LEU A 94 2.85 4.36 -1.94
N MET A 95 3.20 3.76 -0.81
CA MET A 95 3.71 2.40 -0.73
C MET A 95 2.60 1.49 -0.21
N HIS A 96 2.01 0.71 -1.09
CA HIS A 96 0.95 -0.26 -0.75
C HIS A 96 1.40 -1.69 -1.09
N ASN A 97 0.67 -2.67 -0.57
CA ASN A 97 0.77 -4.07 -0.94
C ASN A 97 -0.51 -4.52 -1.69
N LEU A 98 -0.63 -5.83 -1.97
CA LEU A 98 -1.76 -6.41 -2.71
C LEU A 98 -3.15 -6.14 -2.12
N THR A 99 -3.24 -5.67 -0.87
CA THR A 99 -4.51 -5.24 -0.28
C THR A 99 -5.08 -4.01 -0.99
N PHE A 100 -4.28 -3.26 -1.76
CA PHE A 100 -4.75 -2.12 -2.56
C PHE A 100 -5.83 -2.53 -3.57
N PRO A 101 -5.54 -3.37 -4.59
CA PRO A 101 -6.57 -3.76 -5.54
C PRO A 101 -7.76 -4.46 -4.87
N MET A 102 -7.53 -5.27 -3.83
CA MET A 102 -8.61 -5.96 -3.11
C MET A 102 -9.58 -4.97 -2.43
N THR A 103 -9.03 -4.02 -1.66
CA THR A 103 -9.83 -3.07 -0.89
C THR A 103 -10.45 -2.01 -1.79
N SER A 104 -9.68 -1.47 -2.75
CA SER A 104 -10.16 -0.45 -3.68
C SER A 104 -11.29 -0.98 -4.55
N VAL A 105 -11.13 -2.17 -5.18
CA VAL A 105 -12.20 -2.77 -5.99
C VAL A 105 -13.44 -3.07 -5.13
N ALA A 106 -13.27 -3.65 -3.94
CA ALA A 106 -14.40 -3.93 -3.05
C ALA A 106 -15.14 -2.66 -2.61
N GLN A 107 -14.44 -1.54 -2.42
CA GLN A 107 -15.07 -0.26 -2.10
C GLN A 107 -15.76 0.38 -3.30
N THR A 108 -15.15 0.31 -4.49
CA THR A 108 -15.74 0.80 -5.74
C THR A 108 -17.04 0.06 -6.06
N LEU A 109 -17.04 -1.28 -5.99
CA LEU A 109 -18.24 -2.09 -6.21
C LEU A 109 -19.35 -1.82 -5.18
N ALA A 110 -18.96 -1.46 -3.96
CA ALA A 110 -19.91 -1.08 -2.91
C ALA A 110 -20.32 0.40 -2.95
N GLY A 111 -19.91 1.17 -3.97
CA GLY A 111 -20.27 2.58 -4.12
C GLY A 111 -19.74 3.49 -3.00
N ARG A 112 -18.68 3.07 -2.31
CA ARG A 112 -18.14 3.74 -1.10
C ARG A 112 -16.66 4.10 -1.22
N SER A 113 -16.07 3.97 -2.41
CA SER A 113 -14.66 4.32 -2.62
C SER A 113 -14.46 5.84 -2.47
N PRO A 114 -13.47 6.28 -1.69
CA PRO A 114 -13.20 7.71 -1.50
C PRO A 114 -12.37 8.34 -2.62
N PHE A 115 -11.83 7.52 -3.54
CA PHE A 115 -11.08 7.91 -4.74
C PHE A 115 -11.39 6.97 -5.91
N ASN A 116 -11.07 7.39 -7.13
CA ASN A 116 -11.12 6.55 -8.32
C ASN A 116 -9.80 5.78 -8.48
N VAL A 117 -9.87 4.45 -8.33
CA VAL A 117 -8.71 3.55 -8.39
C VAL A 117 -8.00 3.56 -9.75
N ASP A 118 -8.71 3.89 -10.84
CA ASP A 118 -8.19 3.83 -12.20
C ASP A 118 -7.53 5.16 -12.63
N THR A 119 -7.91 6.29 -12.02
CA THR A 119 -7.50 7.63 -12.49
C THR A 119 -6.74 8.46 -11.48
N ASP A 120 -6.95 8.25 -10.18
CA ASP A 120 -6.42 9.16 -9.15
C ASP A 120 -5.01 8.76 -8.68
N LEU A 121 -4.52 7.61 -9.12
CA LEU A 121 -3.18 7.10 -8.79
C LEU A 121 -2.51 6.54 -10.04
N ILE A 122 -1.22 6.81 -10.19
CA ILE A 122 -0.37 6.24 -11.24
C ILE A 122 0.57 5.19 -10.65
N GLY A 123 0.62 4.02 -11.29
CA GLY A 123 1.57 2.98 -10.93
C GLY A 123 3.01 3.39 -11.27
N VAL A 124 3.91 3.33 -10.28
CA VAL A 124 5.33 3.66 -10.47
C VAL A 124 6.15 2.40 -10.71
N SER A 125 6.16 1.47 -9.76
CA SER A 125 6.90 0.21 -9.85
C SER A 125 6.45 -0.78 -8.77
N ILE A 126 6.68 -2.07 -9.01
CA ILE A 126 6.63 -3.10 -7.97
C ILE A 126 7.94 -3.03 -7.19
N SER A 127 7.87 -2.76 -5.88
CA SER A 127 9.08 -2.65 -5.05
C SER A 127 9.69 -4.00 -4.70
N VAL A 128 8.86 -5.00 -4.35
CA VAL A 128 9.30 -6.34 -3.96
C VAL A 128 8.13 -7.33 -4.02
N PHE A 129 8.43 -8.61 -4.24
CA PHE A 129 7.51 -9.71 -4.01
C PHE A 129 7.79 -10.35 -2.66
N VAL A 130 6.79 -10.40 -1.78
CA VAL A 130 6.92 -11.04 -0.48
C VAL A 130 5.91 -12.19 -0.40
N PRO A 131 6.36 -13.45 -0.20
CA PRO A 131 5.46 -14.57 -0.12
C PRO A 131 4.55 -14.46 1.12
N PHE A 132 3.30 -14.84 0.95
CA PHE A 132 2.37 -15.07 2.06
C PHE A 132 2.55 -16.49 2.57
N MET A 133 2.46 -16.64 3.88
CA MET A 133 2.63 -17.90 4.57
C MET A 133 1.46 -18.14 5.51
N TRP A 134 0.88 -19.32 5.40
CA TRP A 134 0.03 -19.87 6.45
C TRP A 134 0.91 -20.42 7.56
N THR A 135 0.54 -20.13 8.79
CA THR A 135 1.25 -20.58 9.99
C THR A 135 0.23 -21.16 10.98
N ALA A 136 0.62 -22.24 11.64
CA ALA A 136 -0.20 -22.89 12.66
C ALA A 136 0.55 -22.90 14.00
N HIS A 137 -0.19 -22.87 15.10
CA HIS A 137 0.37 -23.13 16.42
C HIS A 137 0.86 -24.59 16.49
N PRO A 138 1.97 -24.91 17.20
CA PRO A 138 2.53 -26.27 17.25
C PRO A 138 1.58 -27.38 17.72
N SER A 139 0.49 -27.03 18.42
CA SER A 139 -0.55 -28.01 18.81
C SER A 139 -1.44 -28.47 17.66
N VAL A 140 -1.40 -27.81 16.51
CA VAL A 140 -2.19 -28.17 15.34
C VAL A 140 -1.52 -29.33 14.62
N GLN A 141 -2.19 -30.48 14.59
CA GLN A 141 -1.69 -31.71 13.98
C GLN A 141 -1.90 -31.72 12.46
N ALA A 142 -1.37 -30.70 11.78
CA ALA A 142 -1.37 -30.58 10.32
C ALA A 142 -0.11 -29.86 9.86
N ARG A 143 0.54 -30.39 8.82
CA ARG A 143 1.78 -29.87 8.25
C ARG A 143 1.55 -29.02 7.00
N ASP A 144 0.38 -29.13 6.42
CA ASP A 144 -0.04 -28.38 5.25
C ASP A 144 -1.56 -28.12 5.26
N LEU A 145 -2.04 -27.38 4.25
CA LEU A 145 -3.45 -27.02 4.14
C LEU A 145 -4.37 -28.21 3.83
N ARG A 146 -3.85 -29.27 3.19
CA ARG A 146 -4.63 -30.49 2.91
C ARG A 146 -4.87 -31.27 4.19
N GLU A 147 -3.83 -31.47 4.98
CA GLU A 147 -3.92 -32.09 6.30
C GLU A 147 -4.80 -31.26 7.23
N LEU A 148 -4.68 -29.92 7.20
CA LEU A 148 -5.55 -29.03 7.98
C LEU A 148 -7.02 -29.20 7.61
N ALA A 149 -7.34 -29.25 6.31
CA ALA A 149 -8.70 -29.49 5.83
C ALA A 149 -9.22 -30.85 6.29
N GLN A 150 -8.39 -31.90 6.20
CA GLN A 150 -8.75 -33.25 6.67
C GLN A 150 -8.97 -33.28 8.19
N LEU A 151 -8.11 -32.62 8.95
CA LEU A 151 -8.20 -32.52 10.41
C LEU A 151 -9.52 -31.85 10.83
N LEU A 152 -9.81 -30.68 10.25
CA LEU A 152 -11.03 -29.91 10.54
C LEU A 152 -12.31 -30.69 10.18
N ARG A 153 -12.32 -31.40 9.04
CA ARG A 153 -13.48 -32.21 8.61
C ARG A 153 -13.70 -33.43 9.49
N THR A 154 -12.65 -34.17 9.83
CA THR A 154 -12.76 -35.45 10.54
C THR A 154 -13.05 -35.26 12.01
N GLN A 155 -12.40 -34.29 12.65
CA GLN A 155 -12.53 -34.05 14.09
C GLN A 155 -13.63 -33.02 14.43
N LYS A 156 -14.20 -32.35 13.43
CA LYS A 156 -15.22 -31.29 13.60
C LYS A 156 -14.76 -30.23 14.62
N LEU A 157 -13.54 -29.75 14.43
CA LEU A 157 -12.90 -28.78 15.31
C LEU A 157 -13.31 -27.36 14.95
N ASP A 158 -13.58 -26.55 15.97
CA ASP A 158 -13.86 -25.12 15.84
C ASP A 158 -12.57 -24.31 16.00
N TYR A 159 -11.76 -24.25 14.94
CA TYR A 159 -10.54 -23.46 14.94
C TYR A 159 -10.79 -21.98 14.62
N ASN A 160 -10.02 -21.13 15.29
CA ASN A 160 -9.89 -19.72 14.97
C ASN A 160 -8.75 -19.52 13.98
N TYR A 161 -8.98 -18.69 12.95
CA TYR A 161 -7.93 -18.22 12.06
C TYR A 161 -7.73 -16.71 12.17
N GLY A 162 -6.48 -16.28 12.32
CA GLY A 162 -6.10 -14.88 12.40
C GLY A 162 -5.86 -14.23 11.03
N SER A 163 -6.20 -12.95 10.88
CA SER A 163 -5.71 -12.11 9.78
C SER A 163 -5.27 -10.73 10.27
N THR A 164 -4.57 -9.98 9.41
CA THR A 164 -4.22 -8.56 9.64
C THR A 164 -5.37 -7.58 9.43
N GLY A 165 -6.62 -8.07 9.50
CA GLY A 165 -7.84 -7.27 9.48
C GLY A 165 -8.77 -7.63 8.32
N PRO A 166 -10.02 -7.12 8.33
CA PRO A 166 -10.96 -7.32 7.24
C PRO A 166 -10.42 -6.75 5.92
N GLY A 167 -10.56 -7.51 4.85
CA GLY A 167 -10.09 -7.16 3.50
C GLY A 167 -8.61 -7.43 3.24
N SER A 168 -7.83 -7.83 4.26
CA SER A 168 -6.44 -8.24 4.04
C SER A 168 -6.34 -9.51 3.20
N ALA A 169 -5.14 -9.74 2.63
CA ALA A 169 -4.85 -10.94 1.84
C ALA A 169 -5.21 -12.23 2.58
N MET A 170 -4.87 -12.31 3.87
CA MET A 170 -5.13 -13.50 4.69
C MET A 170 -6.59 -13.66 5.10
N HIS A 171 -7.36 -12.57 5.20
CA HIS A 171 -8.81 -12.68 5.37
C HIS A 171 -9.44 -13.35 4.14
N VAL A 172 -9.10 -12.90 2.94
CA VAL A 172 -9.66 -13.48 1.70
C VAL A 172 -9.17 -14.91 1.48
N GLN A 173 -7.90 -15.20 1.73
CA GLN A 173 -7.39 -16.57 1.66
C GLN A 173 -8.08 -17.49 2.68
N GLY A 174 -8.34 -17.02 3.90
CA GLY A 174 -9.06 -17.78 4.91
C GLY A 174 -10.49 -18.11 4.52
N GLU A 175 -11.24 -17.13 4.00
CA GLU A 175 -12.59 -17.35 3.48
C GLU A 175 -12.60 -18.25 2.23
N ALA A 176 -11.63 -18.10 1.33
CA ALA A 176 -11.46 -18.99 0.18
C ALA A 176 -11.18 -20.44 0.63
N PHE A 177 -10.27 -20.63 1.58
CA PHE A 177 -9.96 -21.95 2.13
C PHE A 177 -11.19 -22.59 2.80
N LYS A 178 -11.94 -21.85 3.63
CA LYS A 178 -13.19 -22.35 4.23
C LYS A 178 -14.17 -22.84 3.17
N LYS A 179 -14.36 -22.05 2.12
CA LYS A 179 -15.28 -22.36 1.01
C LYS A 179 -14.84 -23.59 0.22
N GLU A 180 -13.60 -23.60 -0.25
CA GLU A 180 -13.07 -24.68 -1.10
C GLU A 180 -12.87 -25.98 -0.33
N ALA A 181 -12.34 -25.89 0.89
CA ALA A 181 -12.15 -27.03 1.76
C ALA A 181 -13.42 -27.40 2.52
N GLN A 182 -14.55 -26.69 2.36
CA GLN A 182 -15.82 -27.00 3.03
C GLN A 182 -15.65 -27.23 4.54
N VAL A 183 -14.88 -26.35 5.19
CA VAL A 183 -14.61 -26.38 6.64
C VAL A 183 -15.13 -25.12 7.30
N ALA A 184 -15.50 -25.23 8.58
CA ALA A 184 -15.79 -24.08 9.41
C ALA A 184 -14.52 -23.66 10.16
N MET A 185 -14.25 -22.36 10.15
CA MET A 185 -13.28 -21.70 11.02
C MET A 185 -13.78 -20.29 11.32
N GLN A 186 -13.54 -19.81 12.53
CA GLN A 186 -13.92 -18.46 12.95
C GLN A 186 -12.79 -17.47 12.61
N HIS A 187 -13.13 -16.39 11.91
CA HIS A 187 -12.17 -15.32 11.62
C HIS A 187 -11.97 -14.44 12.84
N VAL A 188 -10.70 -14.19 13.19
CA VAL A 188 -10.29 -13.24 14.23
C VAL A 188 -9.42 -12.14 13.60
N PRO A 189 -9.93 -10.90 13.43
CA PRO A 189 -9.18 -9.81 12.83
C PRO A 189 -8.24 -9.12 13.83
N PHE A 190 -6.99 -8.88 13.43
CA PHE A 190 -6.01 -8.13 14.19
C PHE A 190 -5.58 -6.85 13.48
N ARG A 191 -5.07 -5.87 14.24
CA ARG A 191 -4.54 -4.60 13.71
C ARG A 191 -3.10 -4.75 13.21
N GLY A 192 -2.85 -5.72 12.32
CA GLY A 192 -1.54 -6.02 11.75
C GLY A 192 -0.91 -7.33 12.26
N ALA A 193 0.29 -7.62 11.76
CA ALA A 193 0.96 -8.91 11.94
C ALA A 193 1.44 -9.17 13.37
N ALA A 194 1.96 -8.14 14.04
CA ALA A 194 2.49 -8.26 15.40
C ALA A 194 1.45 -8.77 16.42
N PRO A 195 0.26 -8.16 16.57
CA PRO A 195 -0.76 -8.68 17.49
C PRO A 195 -1.26 -10.07 17.07
N LEU A 196 -1.44 -10.35 15.78
CA LEU A 196 -1.81 -11.70 15.30
C LEU A 196 -0.80 -12.76 15.76
N LYS A 197 0.49 -12.46 15.60
CA LYS A 197 1.57 -13.39 15.93
C LYS A 197 1.61 -13.73 17.41
N LEU A 198 1.41 -12.74 18.28
CA LEU A 198 1.36 -12.96 19.73
C LEU A 198 0.22 -13.93 20.12
N GLU A 199 -0.93 -13.82 19.47
CA GLU A 199 -2.08 -14.67 19.72
C GLU A 199 -1.89 -16.09 19.20
N LEU A 200 -1.20 -16.23 18.06
CA LEU A 200 -0.82 -17.52 17.50
C LEU A 200 0.18 -18.23 18.41
N LEU A 201 1.23 -17.53 18.86
CA LEU A 201 2.25 -18.07 19.78
C LEU A 201 1.65 -18.45 21.15
N ALA A 202 0.65 -17.69 21.61
CA ALA A 202 -0.07 -18.00 22.85
C ALA A 202 -1.11 -19.13 22.69
N GLY A 203 -1.32 -19.65 21.47
CA GLY A 203 -2.29 -20.71 21.19
C GLY A 203 -3.77 -20.28 21.26
N ARG A 204 -4.05 -18.97 21.34
CA ARG A 204 -5.43 -18.44 21.37
C ARG A 204 -6.11 -18.49 20.00
N ILE A 205 -5.33 -18.47 18.93
CA ILE A 205 -5.74 -18.85 17.58
C ILE A 205 -4.90 -20.04 17.11
N GLN A 206 -5.50 -20.93 16.32
CA GLN A 206 -4.84 -22.18 15.91
C GLN A 206 -4.06 -21.99 14.61
N VAL A 207 -4.60 -21.19 13.71
CA VAL A 207 -4.02 -20.92 12.41
C VAL A 207 -4.07 -19.42 12.10
N GLY A 208 -3.28 -19.01 11.13
CA GLY A 208 -3.30 -17.66 10.63
C GLY A 208 -2.25 -17.54 9.54
N GLY A 209 -1.76 -16.32 9.36
CA GLY A 209 -0.68 -16.09 8.44
C GLY A 209 -0.50 -14.60 8.21
N ASP A 210 0.61 -14.28 7.58
CA ASP A 210 0.91 -12.96 7.04
C ASP A 210 2.04 -13.14 6.01
N GLN A 211 2.83 -12.09 5.78
CA GLN A 211 3.99 -12.15 4.90
C GLN A 211 5.16 -12.82 5.62
N LEU A 212 5.98 -13.59 4.89
CA LEU A 212 7.12 -14.31 5.45
C LEU A 212 8.04 -13.40 6.29
N SER A 213 8.22 -12.15 5.87
CA SER A 213 9.03 -11.15 6.58
C SER A 213 8.65 -10.92 8.04
N THR A 214 7.38 -11.08 8.44
CA THR A 214 6.92 -10.82 9.80
C THR A 214 6.91 -12.07 10.70
N SER A 215 6.96 -13.27 10.11
CA SER A 215 6.91 -14.56 10.80
C SER A 215 8.21 -15.36 10.73
N MET A 216 9.19 -14.94 9.93
CA MET A 216 10.41 -15.72 9.66
C MET A 216 11.24 -16.02 10.92
N ALA A 217 11.28 -15.11 11.89
CA ALA A 217 12.05 -15.31 13.12
C ALA A 217 11.45 -16.45 13.95
N GLU A 218 10.13 -16.45 14.11
CA GLU A 218 9.40 -17.46 14.86
C GLU A 218 9.42 -18.81 14.15
N ILE A 219 9.18 -18.84 12.83
CA ILE A 219 9.27 -20.08 12.03
C ILE A 219 10.64 -20.74 12.17
N LYS A 220 11.73 -19.96 12.26
CA LYS A 220 13.08 -20.49 12.47
C LYS A 220 13.32 -21.02 13.88
N ALA A 221 12.58 -20.52 14.87
CA ALA A 221 12.71 -20.95 16.26
C ALA A 221 12.00 -22.29 16.55
N GLY A 222 11.04 -22.68 15.69
CA GLY A 222 10.19 -23.87 15.85
C GLY A 222 8.85 -23.53 16.49
#